data_AF-A0A438C991-F1
#
_entry.id   AF-A0A438C991-F1
#
_cell.length_a   1.000
_cell.length_b   1.000
_cell.length_c   1.000
_cell.angle_alpha   90.00
_cell.angle_beta   90.00
_cell.angle_gamma   90.00
#
_symmetry.space_group_name_H-M   'P 1'
#
loop_
_entity.id
_entity.type
_entity.pdbx_description
1 polymer ?
#
loop_
_entity_poly.entity_id
_entity_poly.type
_entity_poly.pdbx_seq_one_letter_code
_entity_poly.pdbx_strand_id
1 'polypeptide(L)' 'MFFDEAEKGITELSSASRWPVWASFLLYRQILDEIEANDYNNFTRRAYVSKAKKIVALPLAYARSLVRPSRTTSLVKA' A
#
# COMPACT_ATOMS: atom_id res chain seq x y z
N MET A 1 -2.31 6.31 10.90
CA MET A 1 -1.34 7.41 11.11
C MET A 1 -0.12 7.30 10.17
N PHE A 2 0.72 6.25 10.22
CA PHE A 2 1.88 6.15 9.32
C PHE A 2 1.56 5.63 7.91
N PHE A 3 0.73 4.58 7.79
CA PHE A 3 0.35 4.08 6.47
C PHE A 3 -0.47 5.10 5.68
N ASP A 4 -1.35 5.85 6.33
CA ASP A 4 -2.17 6.87 5.66
C ASP A 4 -1.33 8.04 5.16
N GLU A 5 -0.22 8.37 5.84
CA GLU A 5 0.74 9.37 5.35
C GLU A 5 1.60 8.80 4.21
N ALA A 6 2.12 7.58 4.38
CA ALA A 6 2.91 6.91 3.34
C ALA A 6 2.11 6.74 2.04
N GLU A 7 0.79 6.53 2.12
CA GLU A 7 -0.11 6.41 0.96
C GLU A 7 0.01 7.60 0.00
N LYS A 8 0.11 8.81 0.55
CA LYS A 8 0.25 10.05 -0.23
C LYS A 8 1.57 10.11 -1.00
N GLY A 9 2.64 9.52 -0.47
CA GLY A 9 3.95 9.50 -1.10
C GLY A 9 4.05 8.52 -2.28
N ILE A 10 3.20 7.48 -2.32
CA ILE A 10 3.28 6.46 -3.37
C ILE A 10 2.91 7.04 -4.74
N THR A 11 1.96 7.98 -4.81
CA THR A 11 1.57 8.62 -6.08
C THR A 11 2.68 9.49 -6.67
N GLU A 12 3.59 9.98 -5.84
CA GLU A 12 4.71 10.83 -6.25
C GLU A 12 5.90 10.04 -6.81
N LEU A 13 5.93 8.71 -6.63
CA LEU A 13 6.96 7.86 -7.21
C LEU A 13 6.89 7.82 -8.74
N SER A 14 7.98 7.38 -9.38
CA SER A 14 7.98 7.09 -10.81
C SER A 14 6.92 6.06 -11.18
N SER A 15 6.34 6.17 -12.37
CA SER A 15 5.24 5.31 -12.82
C SER A 15 5.56 3.80 -12.72
N ALA A 16 6.78 3.41 -13.11
CA ALA A 16 7.23 2.02 -13.07
C ALA A 16 7.28 1.44 -11.65
N SER A 17 7.56 2.28 -10.64
CA SER A 17 7.69 1.85 -9.24
C SER A 17 6.36 1.80 -8.49
N ARG A 18 5.32 2.52 -8.94
CA ARG A 18 4.05 2.65 -8.19
C ARG A 18 3.36 1.32 -7.96
N TRP A 19 3.24 0.49 -8.99
CA TRP A 19 2.51 -0.77 -8.87
C TRP A 19 3.12 -1.73 -7.83
N PRO A 20 4.43 -2.08 -7.89
CA PRO A 20 5.02 -2.97 -6.88
C PRO A 20 5.02 -2.36 -5.48
N VAL A 21 5.16 -1.03 -5.35
CA VAL A 21 5.07 -0.35 -4.05
C VAL A 21 3.66 -0.37 -3.49
N TRP A 22 2.64 -0.08 -4.30
CA TRP A 22 1.23 -0.21 -3.90
C TRP A 22 0.87 -1.63 -3.49
N ALA A 23 1.33 -2.64 -4.24
CA ALA A 23 1.10 -4.04 -3.90
C ALA A 23 1.71 -4.36 -2.53
N SER A 24 2.96 -3.97 -2.30
CA SER A 24 3.63 -4.16 -1.02
C SER A 24 2.89 -3.43 0.11
N PHE A 25 2.56 -2.16 -0.10
CA PHE A 25 1.82 -1.33 0.85
C PHE A 25 0.51 -1.96 1.30
N LEU A 26 -0.33 -2.44 0.36
CA LEU A 26 -1.59 -3.09 0.68
C LEU A 26 -1.38 -4.38 1.50
N LEU A 27 -0.38 -5.19 1.15
CA LEU A 27 -0.07 -6.43 1.87
C LEU A 27 0.45 -6.18 3.29
N TYR A 28 1.30 -5.16 3.46
CA TYR A 28 1.80 -4.75 4.77
C TYR A 28 0.73 -4.06 5.63
N ARG A 29 -0.33 -3.50 5.04
CA ARG A 29 -1.51 -3.09 5.83
C ARG A 29 -2.29 -4.31 6.29
N GLN A 30 -2.59 -5.24 5.38
CA GLN A 30 -3.38 -6.43 5.68
C GLN A 30 -2.73 -7.35 6.71
N ILE A 31 -1.40 -7.39 6.83
CA ILE A 31 -0.75 -8.20 7.87
C ILE A 31 -1.08 -7.70 9.28
N LEU A 32 -1.35 -6.40 9.46
CA LEU A 32 -1.77 -5.85 10.75
C LEU A 32 -3.15 -6.39 11.12
N ASP A 33 -4.08 -6.43 10.16
CA ASP A 33 -5.39 -7.06 10.36
C ASP A 33 -5.27 -8.55 10.72
N GLU A 34 -4.32 -9.28 10.11
CA GLU A 34 -4.06 -10.69 10.44
C GLU A 34 -3.43 -10.85 11.84
N ILE A 35 -2.66 -9.88 12.31
CA ILE A 35 -2.12 -9.87 13.69
C ILE A 35 -3.27 -9.72 14.69
N GLU A 36 -4.21 -8.81 14.42
CA GLU A 36 -5.40 -8.59 15.24
C GLU A 36 -6.34 -9.80 15.20
N ALA A 37 -6.57 -10.38 14.02
CA ALA A 37 -7.37 -11.60 13.86
C ALA A 37 -6.78 -12.83 14.57
N ASN A 38 -5.48 -12.83 14.81
CA ASN A 38 -4.79 -13.83 15.62
C ASN A 38 -4.84 -13.54 17.13
N ASP A 39 -5.62 -12.55 17.58
CA ASP A 39 -5.66 -12.08 18.97
C ASP A 39 -4.26 -11.73 19.49
N TYR A 40 -3.43 -11.16 18.61
CA TYR A 40 -2.03 -10.81 18.84
C TYR A 40 -1.11 -12.00 19.22
N ASN A 41 -1.58 -13.25 19.16
CA ASN A 41 -0.82 -14.46 19.47
C ASN A 41 0.08 -14.91 18.30
N ASN A 42 1.00 -14.04 17.88
CA ASN A 42 1.88 -14.31 16.74
C ASN A 42 3.18 -15.04 17.09
N PHE A 43 3.47 -15.18 18.40
CA PHE A 43 4.60 -15.98 18.89
C PHE A 43 4.37 -17.49 18.70
N THR A 44 3.11 -17.95 18.76
CA THR A 44 2.76 -19.36 18.53
C THR A 44 2.07 -19.58 17.18
N ARG A 45 1.36 -18.57 16.67
CA ARG A 45 0.66 -18.64 15.37
C ARG A 45 1.02 -17.43 14.52
N ARG A 46 2.02 -17.56 13.66
CA ARG A 46 2.44 -16.47 12.77
C ARG A 46 1.28 -15.96 11.91
N ALA A 47 1.08 -14.63 11.90
CA ALA A 47 0.18 -13.96 10.96
C ALA A 47 0.67 -14.10 9.53
N TYR A 48 -0.27 -14.35 8.62
CA TYR A 48 -0.02 -14.43 7.20
C TYR A 48 -1.21 -13.88 6.42
N VAL A 49 -0.96 -12.96 5.49
CA VAL A 49 -1.95 -12.64 4.47
C VAL A 49 -2.13 -13.85 3.56
N SER A 50 -3.37 -14.33 3.46
CA SER A 50 -3.69 -15.51 2.65
C SER A 50 -3.36 -15.32 1.16
N LYS A 51 -3.12 -16.41 0.42
CA LYS A 51 -2.82 -16.34 -1.02
C LYS A 51 -3.94 -15.67 -1.81
N ALA A 52 -5.19 -15.93 -1.46
CA ALA A 52 -6.34 -15.30 -2.10
C ALA A 52 -6.34 -13.78 -1.90
N LYS A 53 -6.12 -13.29 -0.66
CA LYS A 53 -5.99 -11.87 -0.37
C LYS A 53 -4.83 -11.24 -1.16
N LYS A 54 -3.70 -11.93 -1.29
CA LYS A 54 -2.56 -11.49 -2.10
C LYS A 54 -2.92 -11.32 -3.57
N ILE A 55 -3.61 -12.29 -4.17
CA ILE A 55 -4.02 -12.24 -5.57
C ILE A 55 -4.99 -11.08 -5.81
N VAL A 56 -5.97 -10.87 -4.91
CA VAL A 56 -6.93 -9.76 -5.00
C VAL A 56 -6.25 -8.40 -4.81
N ALA A 57 -5.20 -8.31 -4.00
CA ALA A 57 -4.46 -7.07 -3.79
C ALA A 57 -3.74 -6.59 -5.07
N LEU A 58 -3.35 -7.48 -5.99
CA LEU A 58 -2.58 -7.10 -7.18
C LEU A 58 -3.37 -6.26 -8.20
N PRO A 59 -4.59 -6.64 -8.63
CA PRO A 59 -5.43 -5.77 -9.46
C PRO A 59 -5.79 -4.45 -8.79
N LEU A 60 -6.06 -4.47 -7.47
CA LEU A 60 -6.36 -3.25 -6.73
C LEU A 60 -5.16 -2.30 -6.67
N ALA A 61 -3.96 -2.82 -6.40
CA ALA A 61 -2.72 -2.07 -6.45
C ALA A 61 -2.46 -1.49 -7.84
N TYR A 62 -2.73 -2.27 -8.89
CA TYR A 62 -2.57 -1.81 -10.26
C TYR A 62 -3.50 -0.63 -10.55
N ALA A 63 -4.79 -0.76 -10.22
CA ALA A 63 -5.77 0.32 -10.40
C ALA A 63 -5.32 1.62 -9.70
N ARG A 64 -4.81 1.53 -8.46
CA ARG A 64 -4.28 2.70 -7.73
C ARG A 64 -3.01 3.28 -8.33
N SER A 65 -2.15 2.45 -8.93
CA SER A 65 -0.91 2.91 -9.56
C SER A 65 -1.12 3.80 -10.79
N LEU A 66 -2.30 3.72 -11.41
CA LEU A 66 -2.68 4.50 -12.58
C LEU A 66 -3.09 5.94 -12.25
N VAL A 67 -3.35 6.25 -10.97
CA VAL A 67 -3.64 7.62 -10.52
C VAL A 67 -2.41 8.49 -10.80
N ARG A 68 -2.63 9.60 -11.51
CA ARG A 68 -1.56 10.55 -11.82
C ARG A 68 -1.28 11.43 -10.60
N PRO A 69 -0.01 11.79 -10.33
CA PRO A 69 0.29 12.79 -9.32
C PRO A 69 -0.37 14.10 -9.73
N SER A 70 -0.93 14.81 -8.76
CA SER A 70 -1.34 16.19 -9.01
C SER A 70 -0.07 16.97 -9.27
N ARG A 71 0.07 17.53 -10.48
CA ARG A 71 1.07 18.55 -10.73
C ARG A 71 0.71 19.74 -9.86
N THR A 72 1.32 19.85 -8.68
CA THR A 72 1.43 21.14 -8.01
C THR A 72 2.35 21.97 -8.90
N THR A 73 1.76 22.70 -9.85
CA THR A 73 2.47 23.75 -10.57
C THR A 73 2.97 24.70 -9.51
N SER A 74 4.26 24.65 -9.19
CA SER A 74 4.89 25.70 -8.42
C SER A 74 4.81 26.97 -9.27
N LEU A 75 3.73 27.74 -9.08
CA LEU A 75 3.68 29.13 -9.46
C LEU A 75 4.68 29.88 -8.55
N VAL A 76 5.98 29.65 -8.78
CA VAL A 76 6.99 30.62 -8.40
C VAL A 76 6.85 31.73 -9.44
N LYS A 77 6.00 32.70 -9.10
CA LYS A 77 5.93 33.98 -9.81
C LYS A 77 7.29 34.68 -9.68
N ALA A 78 7.82 35.03 -10.85
CA ALA A 78 8.71 36.14 -11.23
C ALA A 78 9.62 36.75 -10.15
#